data_AF-A0A2V6FAS1-F1
#
_entry.id   AF-A0A2V6FAS1-F1
#
_cell.length_a   1.000
_cell.length_b   1.000
_cell.length_c   1.000
_cell.angle_alpha   90.00
_cell.angle_beta   90.00
_cell.angle_gamma   90.00
#
_symmetry.space_group_name_H-M   'P 1'
#
loop_
_entity.id
_entity.type
_entity.pdbx_description
1 polymer ?
#
loop_
_entity_poly.entity_id
_entity_poly.type
_entity_poly.pdbx_seq_one_letter_code
_entity_poly.pdbx_strand_id
1 'polypeptide(L)'
;MGAPTGVVTRSGDRSVVLHWQCDARADLTGYCVYRAQAEDGRFAKVTPQPVPLRGFADLNLTNGRTYLYRVRAVGSEQQESPDSESVSSRPMGFANDEDFLSYLQQTAFDYFWYEANPANGLIRDRSRTNSYCSIAAVGFGLTVIGIGIDHGWIRREQGRERVLTTLKTFWEKPQGTNADGMIGCKGWFYHFLDMNTGVRAWKSELSSIDTGLLLAGMIYARGYFNGAHADEAAIREIASRICNRVDWNWMTNPMRPLTPALSPSDGERVVPQSRDGVRANEGASLTMGWYPESGFIKSRWIGYNEAMLLYLLGLGAPADALAPACWRQWTSGYQWKTSHGQSFVHFPPLFGHQYSHCWIDFRGIADDYMHDKGVDY
;
A
#
# COMPACT_ATOMS: atom_id res chain seq x y z
N MET A 1 19.63 -20.88 -20.24
CA MET A 1 19.22 -19.93 -19.19
C MET A 1 19.50 -18.50 -19.68
N GLY A 2 18.47 -17.65 -19.77
CA GLY A 2 18.64 -16.25 -20.18
C GLY A 2 19.29 -15.40 -19.08
N ALA A 3 20.05 -14.38 -19.47
CA ALA A 3 20.68 -13.43 -18.55
C ALA A 3 19.64 -12.46 -17.97
N PRO A 4 19.84 -11.99 -16.72
CA PRO A 4 19.11 -10.82 -16.21
C PRO A 4 19.34 -9.60 -17.11
N THR A 5 18.36 -8.71 -17.16
CA THR A 5 18.38 -7.48 -17.99
C THR A 5 17.85 -6.29 -17.21
N GLY A 6 18.04 -5.08 -17.74
CA GLY A 6 17.51 -3.87 -17.14
C GLY A 6 18.10 -3.61 -15.75
N VAL A 7 19.39 -3.89 -15.59
CA VAL A 7 20.13 -3.66 -14.35
C VAL A 7 20.20 -2.16 -14.12
N VAL A 8 19.77 -1.72 -12.95
CA VAL A 8 19.90 -0.34 -12.51
C VAL A 8 20.62 -0.29 -11.18
N THR A 9 21.23 0.87 -10.88
CA THR A 9 21.88 1.12 -9.60
C THR A 9 21.33 2.38 -8.93
N ARG A 10 21.41 2.43 -7.60
CA ARG A 10 21.22 3.61 -6.75
C ARG A 10 22.47 3.78 -5.91
N SER A 11 23.19 4.87 -6.16
CA SER A 11 24.42 5.18 -5.40
C SER A 11 24.04 5.96 -4.15
N GLY A 12 24.43 5.46 -2.98
CA GLY A 12 24.28 6.16 -1.70
C GLY A 12 25.62 6.34 -1.00
N ASP A 13 25.58 6.77 0.26
CA ASP A 13 26.76 6.84 1.12
C ASP A 13 27.28 5.44 1.42
N ARG A 14 28.47 5.12 0.90
CA ARG A 14 29.16 3.82 1.05
C ARG A 14 28.30 2.63 0.63
N SER A 15 27.31 2.84 -0.25
CA SER A 15 26.37 1.81 -0.67
C SER A 15 25.98 1.93 -2.14
N VAL A 16 25.70 0.79 -2.76
CA VAL A 16 25.05 0.70 -4.06
C VAL A 16 23.92 -0.31 -3.97
N VAL A 17 22.68 0.13 -4.24
CA VAL A 17 21.53 -0.76 -4.36
C VAL A 17 21.32 -1.08 -5.84
N LEU A 18 21.16 -2.36 -6.16
CA LEU A 18 20.92 -2.86 -7.50
C LEU A 18 19.53 -3.46 -7.61
N HIS A 19 18.91 -3.26 -8.77
CA HIS A 19 17.69 -3.96 -9.19
C HIS A 19 17.84 -4.43 -10.64
N TRP A 20 17.12 -5.49 -11.00
CA TRP A 20 17.14 -6.03 -12.35
C TRP A 20 15.81 -6.72 -12.69
N GLN A 21 15.63 -7.02 -13.97
CA GLN A 21 14.54 -7.83 -14.48
C GLN A 21 15.06 -9.23 -14.84
N CYS A 22 14.16 -10.20 -14.74
CA CYS A 22 14.38 -11.55 -15.22
C CYS A 22 13.02 -12.21 -15.40
N ASP A 23 12.87 -12.96 -16.48
CA ASP A 23 11.66 -13.75 -16.72
C ASP A 23 11.48 -14.81 -15.64
N ALA A 24 10.25 -14.95 -15.16
CA ALA A 24 9.90 -15.97 -14.18
C ALA A 24 10.08 -17.37 -14.77
N ARG A 25 10.78 -18.25 -14.05
CA ARG A 25 10.97 -19.65 -14.46
C ARG A 25 10.94 -20.58 -13.26
N ALA A 26 10.46 -21.80 -13.49
CA ALA A 26 10.34 -22.83 -12.45
C ALA A 26 11.69 -23.35 -11.95
N ASP A 27 12.74 -23.26 -12.77
CA ASP A 27 14.09 -23.75 -12.47
C ASP A 27 14.97 -22.71 -11.76
N LEU A 28 14.49 -21.48 -11.55
CA LEU A 28 15.28 -20.39 -10.99
C LEU A 28 15.44 -20.54 -9.47
N THR A 29 16.69 -20.59 -9.00
CA THR A 29 17.03 -20.60 -7.57
C THR A 29 17.34 -19.20 -7.02
N GLY A 30 17.94 -18.34 -7.84
CA GLY A 30 18.27 -16.96 -7.43
C GLY A 30 19.26 -16.29 -8.37
N TYR A 31 20.01 -15.33 -7.84
CA TYR A 31 20.95 -14.52 -8.61
C TYR A 31 22.28 -14.36 -7.90
N CYS A 32 23.38 -14.44 -8.66
CA CYS A 32 24.70 -14.06 -8.19
C CYS A 32 25.05 -12.66 -8.69
N VAL A 33 25.54 -11.78 -7.81
CA VAL A 33 26.05 -10.46 -8.18
C VAL A 33 27.58 -10.49 -8.20
N TYR A 34 28.14 -9.91 -9.24
CA TYR A 34 29.56 -9.79 -9.48
C TYR A 34 29.96 -8.32 -9.54
N ARG A 35 31.11 -7.98 -8.95
CA ARG A 35 31.63 -6.62 -8.88
C ARG A 35 33.09 -6.54 -9.30
N ALA A 36 33.45 -5.50 -10.04
CA ALA A 36 34.84 -5.10 -10.32
C ALA A 36 35.09 -3.66 -9.82
N GLN A 37 36.36 -3.31 -9.59
CA GLN A 37 36.77 -2.01 -9.03
C GLN A 37 37.26 -0.97 -10.06
N ALA A 38 37.24 -1.32 -11.36
CA ALA A 38 37.54 -0.48 -12.53
C ALA A 38 37.21 -1.26 -13.83
N GLU A 39 37.16 -0.61 -15.01
CA GLU A 39 36.82 -1.22 -16.31
C GLU A 39 37.80 -2.31 -16.76
N ASP A 40 39.06 -2.22 -16.36
CA ASP A 40 40.11 -3.23 -16.54
C ASP A 40 40.16 -4.26 -15.40
N GLY A 41 39.28 -4.13 -14.41
CA GLY A 41 39.22 -4.97 -13.22
C GLY A 41 38.57 -6.33 -13.48
N ARG A 42 39.07 -7.35 -12.77
CA ARG A 42 38.42 -8.67 -12.74
C ARG A 42 37.16 -8.62 -11.88
N PHE A 43 36.06 -9.12 -12.42
CA PHE A 43 34.82 -9.30 -11.66
C PHE A 43 34.98 -10.41 -10.61
N ALA A 44 34.59 -10.13 -9.38
CA ALA A 44 34.51 -11.08 -8.28
C ALA A 44 33.06 -11.19 -7.79
N LYS A 45 32.63 -12.40 -7.43
CA LYS A 45 31.30 -12.63 -6.84
C LYS A 45 31.22 -11.95 -5.47
N VAL A 46 30.18 -11.16 -5.23
CA VAL A 46 29.96 -10.45 -3.95
C VAL A 46 28.79 -11.02 -3.14
N THR A 47 27.95 -11.85 -3.76
CA THR A 47 26.92 -12.62 -3.06
C THR A 47 27.45 -13.99 -2.65
N PRO A 48 27.53 -14.32 -1.34
CA PRO A 48 28.03 -15.63 -0.90
C PRO A 48 27.16 -16.81 -1.36
N GLN A 49 25.87 -16.56 -1.53
CA GLN A 49 24.86 -17.50 -2.05
C GLN A 49 23.95 -16.76 -3.02
N PRO A 50 23.29 -17.46 -3.96
CA PRO A 50 22.31 -16.82 -4.84
C PRO A 50 21.24 -16.09 -4.03
N VAL A 51 21.07 -14.79 -4.27
CA VAL A 51 20.01 -14.01 -3.65
C VAL A 51 18.69 -14.30 -4.35
N PRO A 52 17.58 -14.47 -3.62
CA PRO A 52 16.37 -14.97 -4.25
C PRO A 52 15.45 -13.85 -4.75
N LEU A 53 15.76 -12.59 -4.40
CA LEU A 53 15.05 -11.39 -4.86
C LEU A 53 15.78 -10.74 -6.02
N ARG A 54 15.05 -9.92 -6.78
CA ARG A 54 15.58 -9.15 -7.93
C ARG A 54 16.23 -7.84 -7.50
N GLY A 55 17.03 -7.92 -6.43
CA GLY A 55 17.77 -6.79 -5.91
C GLY A 55 18.84 -7.19 -4.92
N PHE A 56 19.85 -6.33 -4.79
CA PHE A 56 20.98 -6.53 -3.89
C PHE A 56 21.51 -5.18 -3.39
N ALA A 57 21.75 -5.06 -2.10
CA ALA A 57 22.39 -3.90 -1.50
C ALA A 57 23.86 -4.24 -1.19
N ASP A 58 24.77 -3.63 -1.95
CA ASP A 58 26.20 -3.71 -1.70
C ASP A 58 26.61 -2.60 -0.73
N LEU A 59 27.07 -2.98 0.46
CA LEU A 59 27.34 -2.07 1.58
C LEU A 59 28.83 -2.01 1.88
N ASN A 60 29.22 -1.02 2.70
CA ASN A 60 30.60 -0.81 3.14
C ASN A 60 31.58 -0.50 2.01
N LEU A 61 31.11 0.17 0.96
CA LEU A 61 31.94 0.63 -0.16
C LEU A 61 32.79 1.85 0.23
N THR A 62 33.81 2.12 -0.58
CA THR A 62 34.61 3.34 -0.48
C THR A 62 34.00 4.41 -1.39
N ASN A 63 33.58 5.53 -0.81
CA ASN A 63 33.07 6.66 -1.59
C ASN A 63 34.13 7.21 -2.55
N GLY A 64 33.66 7.76 -3.67
CA GLY A 64 34.52 8.32 -4.70
C GLY A 64 35.22 7.27 -5.57
N ARG A 65 35.03 5.97 -5.31
CA ARG A 65 35.53 4.89 -6.16
C ARG A 65 34.45 4.37 -7.10
N THR A 66 34.81 4.12 -8.36
CA THR A 66 33.91 3.51 -9.33
C THR A 66 33.87 1.98 -9.15
N TYR A 67 32.68 1.42 -9.21
CA TYR A 67 32.41 -0.01 -9.18
C TYR A 67 31.57 -0.41 -10.39
N LEU A 68 31.91 -1.55 -10.99
CA LEU A 68 31.13 -2.15 -12.08
C LEU A 68 30.41 -3.37 -11.57
N TYR A 69 29.17 -3.57 -12.00
CA TYR A 69 28.34 -4.69 -11.58
C TYR A 69 27.81 -5.49 -12.77
N ARG A 70 27.68 -6.79 -12.55
CA ARG A 70 26.99 -7.76 -13.43
C ARG A 70 26.18 -8.72 -12.58
N VAL A 71 25.10 -9.25 -13.13
CA VAL A 71 24.23 -10.21 -12.46
C VAL A 71 24.08 -11.45 -13.33
N ARG A 72 24.04 -12.61 -12.70
CA ARG A 72 23.71 -13.89 -13.35
C ARG A 72 22.55 -14.55 -12.62
N ALA A 73 21.63 -15.13 -13.39
CA ALA A 73 20.64 -16.04 -12.84
C ALA A 73 21.27 -17.41 -12.53
N VAL A 74 20.78 -18.09 -11.50
CA VAL A 74 21.24 -19.40 -11.06
C VAL A 74 20.08 -20.37 -11.06
N GLY A 75 20.24 -21.51 -11.72
CA GLY A 75 19.23 -22.57 -11.78
C GLY A 75 19.32 -23.58 -10.64
N SER A 76 18.34 -24.48 -10.56
CA SER A 76 18.23 -25.55 -9.56
C SER A 76 19.40 -26.53 -9.57
N GLU A 77 20.10 -26.66 -10.71
CA GLU A 77 21.31 -27.50 -10.85
C GLU A 77 22.59 -26.69 -10.67
N GLN A 78 22.51 -25.49 -10.07
CA GLN A 78 23.62 -24.54 -9.86
C GLN A 78 24.29 -24.03 -11.14
N GLN A 79 23.63 -24.18 -12.30
CA GLN A 79 24.08 -23.58 -13.54
C GLN A 79 23.84 -22.07 -13.55
N GLU A 80 24.84 -21.30 -13.97
CA GLU A 80 24.72 -19.85 -14.10
C GLU A 80 24.36 -19.44 -15.54
N SER A 81 23.60 -18.37 -15.68
CA SER A 81 23.37 -17.69 -16.95
C SER A 81 24.64 -17.00 -17.48
N PRO A 82 24.64 -16.53 -18.75
CA PRO A 82 25.54 -15.46 -19.17
C PRO A 82 25.38 -14.20 -18.28
N ASP A 83 26.38 -13.32 -18.34
CA ASP A 83 26.34 -12.01 -17.67
C ASP A 83 25.18 -11.15 -18.19
N SER A 84 24.55 -10.38 -17.29
CA SER A 84 23.80 -9.19 -17.67
C SER A 84 24.68 -8.13 -18.35
N GLU A 85 24.08 -7.03 -18.79
CA GLU A 85 24.82 -5.81 -19.08
C GLU A 85 25.68 -5.38 -17.88
N SER A 86 26.80 -4.71 -18.17
CA SER A 86 27.65 -4.11 -17.14
C SER A 86 27.14 -2.72 -16.81
N VAL A 87 26.95 -2.43 -15.53
CA VAL A 87 26.57 -1.09 -15.05
C VAL A 87 27.64 -0.51 -14.15
N SER A 88 27.91 0.77 -14.30
CA SER A 88 28.88 1.51 -13.49
C SER A 88 28.16 2.34 -12.41
N SER A 89 28.74 2.39 -11.23
CA SER A 89 28.22 3.15 -10.09
C SER A 89 29.36 3.68 -9.24
N ARG A 90 29.16 4.85 -8.63
CA ARG A 90 30.17 5.53 -7.81
C ARG A 90 29.50 6.06 -6.54
N PRO A 91 29.56 5.32 -5.40
CA PRO A 91 28.98 5.79 -4.15
C PRO A 91 29.67 7.07 -3.68
N MET A 92 28.89 7.95 -3.05
CA MET A 92 29.31 9.26 -2.56
C MET A 92 28.53 9.56 -1.30
N GLY A 93 29.13 10.33 -0.38
CA GLY A 93 28.36 10.93 0.71
C GLY A 93 27.35 11.93 0.14
N PHE A 94 26.23 12.12 0.82
CA PHE A 94 25.24 13.13 0.45
C PHE A 94 25.80 14.53 0.74
N ALA A 95 25.67 15.47 -0.20
CA ALA A 95 26.21 16.82 0.00
C ALA A 95 25.32 17.67 0.91
N ASN A 96 24.03 17.33 0.99
CA ASN A 96 23.01 18.01 1.79
C ASN A 96 21.81 17.06 2.02
N ASP A 97 20.83 17.53 2.80
CA ASP A 97 19.63 16.76 3.14
C ASP A 97 18.73 16.46 1.92
N GLU A 98 18.67 17.33 0.91
CA GLU A 98 17.88 17.11 -0.31
C GLU A 98 18.43 15.94 -1.14
N ASP A 99 19.76 15.81 -1.22
CA ASP A 99 20.41 14.67 -1.87
C ASP A 99 20.08 13.36 -1.14
N PHE A 100 20.11 13.39 0.20
CA PHE A 100 19.73 12.25 1.02
C PHE A 100 18.24 11.89 0.86
N LEU A 101 17.35 12.88 0.91
CA LEU A 101 15.91 12.68 0.76
C LEU A 101 15.58 12.17 -0.64
N SER A 102 16.22 12.68 -1.69
CA SER A 102 16.05 12.19 -3.07
C SER A 102 16.46 10.72 -3.19
N TYR A 103 17.60 10.33 -2.60
CA TYR A 103 18.03 8.93 -2.55
C TYR A 103 17.05 8.05 -1.77
N LEU A 104 16.59 8.52 -0.60
CA LEU A 104 15.63 7.79 0.24
C LEU A 104 14.30 7.58 -0.49
N GLN A 105 13.78 8.62 -1.15
CA GLN A 105 12.54 8.52 -1.92
C GLN A 105 12.70 7.57 -3.11
N GLN A 106 13.80 7.64 -3.86
CA GLN A 106 14.01 6.76 -5.01
C GLN A 106 14.17 5.29 -4.59
N THR A 107 14.90 5.02 -3.50
CA THR A 107 15.05 3.65 -2.98
C THR A 107 13.75 3.12 -2.35
N ALA A 108 12.92 3.99 -1.78
CA ALA A 108 11.57 3.63 -1.37
C ALA A 108 10.65 3.35 -2.57
N PHE A 109 10.74 4.15 -3.65
CA PHE A 109 10.02 3.90 -4.91
C PHE A 109 10.36 2.53 -5.49
N ASP A 110 11.65 2.15 -5.44
CA ASP A 110 12.12 0.87 -5.99
C ASP A 110 11.38 -0.34 -5.39
N TYR A 111 10.95 -0.27 -4.12
CA TYR A 111 10.08 -1.30 -3.54
C TYR A 111 8.80 -1.50 -4.36
N PHE A 112 8.03 -0.43 -4.57
CA PHE A 112 6.75 -0.49 -5.29
C PHE A 112 6.93 -0.82 -6.77
N TRP A 113 8.08 -0.49 -7.34
CA TRP A 113 8.36 -0.78 -8.75
C TRP A 113 8.79 -2.23 -8.99
N TYR A 114 9.75 -2.73 -8.21
CA TYR A 114 10.42 -4.02 -8.42
C TYR A 114 9.81 -5.19 -7.63
N GLU A 115 9.13 -4.94 -6.51
CA GLU A 115 8.38 -5.98 -5.77
C GLU A 115 6.95 -6.18 -6.31
N ALA A 116 6.56 -5.40 -7.32
CA ALA A 116 5.35 -5.63 -8.06
C ALA A 116 5.47 -6.82 -9.03
N ASN A 117 4.39 -7.55 -9.19
CA ASN A 117 4.23 -8.49 -10.29
C ASN A 117 3.84 -7.69 -11.56
N PRO A 118 4.70 -7.63 -12.59
CA PRO A 118 4.42 -6.81 -13.78
C PRO A 118 3.23 -7.31 -14.60
N ALA A 119 2.82 -8.57 -14.46
CA ALA A 119 1.73 -9.16 -15.24
C ALA A 119 0.32 -8.78 -14.73
N ASN A 120 0.19 -8.42 -13.45
CA ASN A 120 -1.09 -8.07 -12.83
C ASN A 120 -1.04 -6.81 -11.96
N GLY A 121 0.14 -6.24 -11.74
CA GLY A 121 0.33 -5.01 -10.99
C GLY A 121 0.13 -5.14 -9.47
N LEU A 122 0.03 -6.36 -8.94
CA LEU A 122 -0.04 -6.62 -7.50
C LEU A 122 1.32 -6.38 -6.84
N ILE A 123 1.33 -5.85 -5.63
CA ILE A 123 2.56 -5.48 -4.90
C ILE A 123 2.65 -6.31 -3.64
N ARG A 124 3.82 -6.91 -3.39
CA ARG A 124 4.06 -7.72 -2.20
C ARG A 124 3.84 -6.90 -0.92
N ASP A 125 3.43 -7.58 0.13
CA ASP A 125 3.36 -7.05 1.50
C ASP A 125 4.74 -6.74 2.08
N ARG A 126 5.76 -7.55 1.74
CA ARG A 126 7.15 -7.34 2.18
C ARG A 126 8.13 -7.92 1.16
N SER A 127 9.39 -7.45 1.17
CA SER A 127 10.50 -7.95 0.34
C SER A 127 10.95 -9.35 0.76
N ARG A 128 10.11 -10.36 0.51
CA ARG A 128 10.41 -11.79 0.67
C ARG A 128 9.79 -12.59 -0.47
N THR A 129 10.47 -13.64 -0.92
CA THR A 129 10.11 -14.47 -2.08
C THR A 129 8.69 -15.01 -2.07
N ASN A 130 8.21 -15.42 -0.89
CA ASN A 130 6.89 -16.02 -0.72
C ASN A 130 5.87 -15.06 -0.11
N SER A 131 6.13 -13.74 -0.17
CA SER A 131 5.17 -12.76 0.31
C SER A 131 3.96 -12.69 -0.61
N TYR A 132 2.77 -12.69 -0.01
CA TYR A 132 1.50 -12.34 -0.66
C TYR A 132 1.45 -10.87 -1.04
N CYS A 133 0.47 -10.51 -1.85
CA CYS A 133 0.12 -9.12 -2.16
C CYS A 133 -0.60 -8.51 -0.96
N SER A 134 -0.25 -7.28 -0.58
CA SER A 134 -1.11 -6.44 0.28
C SER A 134 -1.81 -5.40 -0.59
N ILE A 135 -3.14 -5.32 -0.53
CA ILE A 135 -3.88 -4.33 -1.34
C ILE A 135 -3.62 -2.89 -0.87
N ALA A 136 -3.26 -2.67 0.41
CA ALA A 136 -2.82 -1.36 0.88
C ALA A 136 -1.51 -0.95 0.22
N ALA A 137 -0.55 -1.88 0.12
CA ALA A 137 0.71 -1.63 -0.62
C ALA A 137 0.43 -1.28 -2.08
N VAL A 138 -0.58 -1.90 -2.72
CA VAL A 138 -1.03 -1.51 -4.07
C VAL A 138 -1.57 -0.08 -4.09
N GLY A 139 -2.40 0.32 -3.13
CA GLY A 139 -2.92 1.69 -3.01
C GLY A 139 -1.82 2.75 -2.93
N PHE A 140 -0.86 2.55 -2.02
CA PHE A 140 0.32 3.42 -1.94
C PHE A 140 1.13 3.38 -3.24
N GLY A 141 1.34 2.19 -3.81
CA GLY A 141 2.08 1.99 -5.06
C GLY A 141 1.51 2.75 -6.25
N LEU A 142 0.18 2.82 -6.39
CA LEU A 142 -0.48 3.60 -7.43
C LEU A 142 -0.15 5.10 -7.34
N THR A 143 0.04 5.60 -6.12
CA THR A 143 0.46 7.00 -5.86
C THR A 143 1.94 7.19 -6.16
N VAL A 144 2.76 6.26 -5.67
CA VAL A 144 4.22 6.23 -5.88
C VAL A 144 4.60 6.19 -7.36
N ILE A 145 3.77 5.58 -8.23
CA ILE A 145 4.00 5.62 -9.68
C ILE A 145 3.96 7.05 -10.22
N GLY A 146 3.01 7.89 -9.77
CA GLY A 146 2.96 9.29 -10.18
C GLY A 146 4.19 10.08 -9.72
N ILE A 147 4.59 9.87 -8.46
CA ILE A 147 5.83 10.44 -7.90
C ILE A 147 7.04 10.05 -8.75
N GLY A 148 7.16 8.76 -9.10
CA GLY A 148 8.27 8.28 -9.95
C GLY A 148 8.28 8.88 -11.36
N ILE A 149 7.13 9.23 -11.91
CA ILE A 149 7.03 9.95 -13.19
C ILE A 149 7.48 11.41 -13.01
N ASP A 150 7.02 12.09 -11.97
CA ASP A 150 7.35 13.50 -11.72
C ASP A 150 8.84 13.71 -11.45
N HIS A 151 9.48 12.76 -10.76
CA HIS A 151 10.94 12.74 -10.57
C HIS A 151 11.72 12.23 -11.81
N GLY A 152 11.03 11.73 -12.84
CA GLY A 152 11.66 11.19 -14.05
C GLY A 152 12.37 9.84 -13.86
N TRP A 153 12.10 9.12 -12.78
CA TRP A 153 12.65 7.78 -12.53
C TRP A 153 12.07 6.73 -13.49
N ILE A 154 10.82 6.94 -13.91
CA ILE A 154 10.16 6.16 -14.96
C ILE A 154 9.48 7.09 -15.96
N ARG A 155 9.28 6.61 -17.19
CA ARG A 155 8.50 7.34 -18.19
C ARG A 155 7.01 7.24 -17.85
N ARG A 156 6.24 8.30 -18.20
CA ARG A 156 4.77 8.32 -18.04
C ARG A 156 4.09 7.12 -18.71
N GLU A 157 4.57 6.70 -19.88
CA GLU A 157 4.11 5.50 -20.59
C GLU A 157 4.22 4.24 -19.73
N GLN A 158 5.39 4.00 -19.11
CA GLN A 158 5.62 2.83 -18.26
C GLN A 158 4.71 2.85 -17.03
N GLY A 159 4.54 4.02 -16.41
CA GLY A 159 3.62 4.18 -15.28
C GLY A 159 2.16 3.97 -15.68
N ARG A 160 1.73 4.50 -16.84
CA ARG A 160 0.39 4.32 -17.39
C ARG A 160 0.07 2.84 -17.64
N GLU A 161 0.99 2.11 -18.27
CA GLU A 161 0.85 0.67 -18.50
C GLU A 161 0.70 -0.11 -17.18
N ARG A 162 1.55 0.21 -16.19
CA ARG A 162 1.50 -0.42 -14.86
C ARG A 162 0.16 -0.15 -14.17
N VAL A 163 -0.27 1.11 -14.09
CA VAL A 163 -1.54 1.50 -13.47
C VAL A 163 -2.73 0.83 -14.17
N LEU A 164 -2.80 0.87 -15.51
CA LEU A 164 -3.89 0.26 -16.25
C LEU A 164 -3.96 -1.26 -16.00
N THR A 165 -2.81 -1.93 -15.98
CA THR A 165 -2.70 -3.38 -15.69
C THR A 165 -3.21 -3.69 -14.28
N THR A 166 -2.80 -2.91 -13.28
CA THR A 166 -3.30 -3.05 -11.90
C THR A 166 -4.81 -2.88 -11.84
N LEU A 167 -5.34 -1.79 -12.40
CA LEU A 167 -6.78 -1.50 -12.37
C LEU A 167 -7.61 -2.59 -13.06
N LYS A 168 -7.16 -3.10 -14.22
CA LYS A 168 -7.81 -4.22 -14.91
C LYS A 168 -7.86 -5.46 -14.03
N THR A 169 -6.78 -5.79 -13.32
CA THR A 169 -6.78 -6.92 -12.36
C THR A 169 -7.89 -6.78 -11.32
N PHE A 170 -8.03 -5.61 -10.67
CA PHE A 170 -9.06 -5.39 -9.65
C PHE A 170 -10.49 -5.29 -10.20
N TRP A 171 -10.63 -4.89 -11.46
CA TRP A 171 -11.92 -4.80 -12.13
C TRP A 171 -12.42 -6.15 -12.63
N GLU A 172 -11.57 -6.91 -13.31
CA GLU A 172 -11.92 -8.12 -14.06
C GLU A 172 -11.94 -9.38 -13.17
N LYS A 173 -11.19 -9.42 -12.06
CA LYS A 173 -11.20 -10.58 -11.17
C LYS A 173 -12.55 -10.76 -10.46
N PRO A 174 -13.02 -12.00 -10.24
CA PRO A 174 -14.35 -12.26 -9.71
C PRO A 174 -14.55 -11.70 -8.29
N GLN A 175 -15.73 -11.12 -8.05
CA GLN A 175 -16.21 -10.85 -6.69
C GLN A 175 -17.42 -11.73 -6.36
N GLY A 176 -17.51 -12.18 -5.11
CA GLY A 176 -18.57 -13.07 -4.67
C GLY A 176 -18.43 -13.51 -3.21
N THR A 177 -19.38 -14.30 -2.72
CA THR A 177 -19.41 -14.80 -1.35
C THR A 177 -18.68 -16.14 -1.18
N ASN A 178 -18.12 -16.69 -2.26
CA ASN A 178 -17.36 -17.93 -2.17
C ASN A 178 -16.07 -17.72 -1.36
N ALA A 179 -15.68 -18.74 -0.60
CA ALA A 179 -14.47 -18.71 0.22
C ALA A 179 -13.20 -18.58 -0.62
N ASP A 180 -13.19 -19.16 -1.81
CA ASP A 180 -12.04 -19.21 -2.71
C ASP A 180 -12.37 -18.64 -4.10
N GLY A 181 -11.33 -18.28 -4.85
CA GLY A 181 -11.45 -17.85 -6.25
C GLY A 181 -12.01 -16.43 -6.44
N MET A 182 -12.16 -15.66 -5.36
CA MET A 182 -12.68 -14.29 -5.38
C MET A 182 -11.59 -13.29 -4.98
N ILE A 183 -11.52 -12.14 -5.65
CA ILE A 183 -10.68 -11.01 -5.22
C ILE A 183 -11.36 -10.17 -4.13
N GLY A 184 -12.68 -10.25 -4.04
CA GLY A 184 -13.48 -9.40 -3.18
C GLY A 184 -14.96 -9.78 -3.13
N CYS A 185 -15.76 -8.96 -2.46
CA CYS A 185 -17.22 -9.07 -2.42
C CYS A 185 -17.82 -7.68 -2.21
N LYS A 186 -18.95 -7.37 -2.85
CA LYS A 186 -19.68 -6.10 -2.61
C LYS A 186 -18.83 -4.83 -2.82
N GLY A 187 -17.88 -4.89 -3.74
CA GLY A 187 -16.90 -3.84 -4.01
C GLY A 187 -15.73 -3.79 -3.03
N TRP A 188 -15.79 -4.51 -1.91
CA TRP A 188 -14.69 -4.66 -0.95
C TRP A 188 -13.70 -5.73 -1.40
N PHE A 189 -12.43 -5.59 -1.01
CA PHE A 189 -11.35 -6.50 -1.42
C PHE A 189 -10.71 -7.19 -0.22
N TYR A 190 -10.18 -8.39 -0.45
CA TYR A 190 -9.43 -9.12 0.56
C TYR A 190 -8.08 -8.44 0.82
N HIS A 191 -7.67 -8.34 2.08
CA HIS A 191 -6.41 -7.71 2.49
C HIS A 191 -5.23 -8.32 1.74
N PHE A 192 -5.13 -9.66 1.78
CA PHE A 192 -4.08 -10.41 1.11
C PHE A 192 -4.59 -11.17 -0.10
N LEU A 193 -3.89 -11.00 -1.21
CA LEU A 193 -4.11 -11.74 -2.46
C LEU A 193 -2.91 -12.60 -2.80
N ASP A 194 -3.15 -13.75 -3.41
CA ASP A 194 -2.09 -14.53 -4.02
C ASP A 194 -1.44 -13.75 -5.17
N MET A 195 -0.11 -13.67 -5.15
CA MET A 195 0.66 -12.79 -6.04
C MET A 195 0.48 -13.13 -7.53
N ASN A 196 0.13 -14.37 -7.85
CA ASN A 196 0.04 -14.84 -9.23
C ASN A 196 -1.40 -14.85 -9.71
N THR A 197 -2.29 -15.44 -8.92
CA THR A 197 -3.70 -15.65 -9.28
C THR A 197 -4.55 -14.41 -9.03
N GLY A 198 -4.15 -13.53 -8.11
CA GLY A 198 -4.87 -12.29 -7.78
C GLY A 198 -6.23 -12.51 -7.12
N VAL A 199 -6.40 -13.64 -6.44
CA VAL A 199 -7.58 -13.94 -5.61
C VAL A 199 -7.16 -14.10 -4.15
N ARG A 200 -8.14 -14.14 -3.25
CA ARG A 200 -7.96 -14.27 -1.80
C ARG A 200 -6.85 -15.27 -1.43
N ALA A 201 -5.90 -14.80 -0.63
CA ALA A 201 -4.90 -15.67 -0.04
C ALA A 201 -5.38 -16.25 1.29
N TRP A 202 -5.20 -17.56 1.46
CA TRP A 202 -5.49 -18.28 2.70
C TRP A 202 -6.93 -18.03 3.18
N LYS A 203 -7.08 -17.55 4.41
CA LYS A 203 -8.35 -17.12 4.99
C LYS A 203 -8.30 -15.62 5.29
N SER A 204 -7.72 -14.80 4.40
CA SER A 204 -7.69 -13.36 4.57
C SER A 204 -9.11 -12.77 4.62
N GLU A 205 -9.31 -11.72 5.40
CA GLU A 205 -10.56 -10.96 5.49
C GLU A 205 -10.74 -10.03 4.30
N LEU A 206 -11.98 -9.75 3.93
CA LEU A 206 -12.27 -8.46 3.30
C LEU A 206 -11.90 -7.40 4.33
N SER A 207 -10.92 -6.56 3.99
CA SER A 207 -10.47 -5.50 4.90
C SER A 207 -11.03 -4.18 4.43
N SER A 208 -11.77 -3.53 5.34
CA SER A 208 -12.34 -2.23 5.07
C SER A 208 -11.26 -1.16 4.91
N ILE A 209 -10.26 -1.12 5.81
CA ILE A 209 -9.20 -0.12 5.76
C ILE A 209 -8.27 -0.31 4.57
N ASP A 210 -7.86 -1.54 4.27
CA ASP A 210 -6.96 -1.80 3.15
C ASP A 210 -7.66 -1.55 1.81
N THR A 211 -8.98 -1.80 1.73
CA THR A 211 -9.80 -1.35 0.60
C THR A 211 -9.80 0.17 0.52
N GLY A 212 -9.99 0.90 1.63
CA GLY A 212 -9.93 2.37 1.64
C GLY A 212 -8.60 2.93 1.11
N LEU A 213 -7.47 2.36 1.55
CA LEU A 213 -6.13 2.73 1.09
C LEU A 213 -5.91 2.41 -0.39
N LEU A 214 -6.40 1.26 -0.86
CA LEU A 214 -6.41 0.90 -2.28
C LEU A 214 -7.18 1.93 -3.11
N LEU A 215 -8.40 2.27 -2.69
CA LEU A 215 -9.27 3.22 -3.39
C LEU A 215 -8.66 4.62 -3.43
N ALA A 216 -8.00 5.08 -2.37
CA ALA A 216 -7.30 6.37 -2.37
C ALA A 216 -6.21 6.42 -3.45
N GLY A 217 -5.42 5.36 -3.59
CA GLY A 217 -4.46 5.21 -4.68
C GLY A 217 -5.09 5.21 -6.07
N MET A 218 -6.25 4.54 -6.23
CA MET A 218 -7.00 4.53 -7.50
C MET A 218 -7.60 5.90 -7.84
N ILE A 219 -8.09 6.65 -6.85
CA ILE A 219 -8.61 8.01 -7.01
C ILE A 219 -7.47 8.96 -7.39
N TYR A 220 -6.31 8.84 -6.74
CA TYR A 220 -5.10 9.57 -7.13
C TYR A 220 -4.73 9.27 -8.59
N ALA A 221 -4.62 7.99 -8.96
CA ALA A 221 -4.26 7.59 -10.32
C ALA A 221 -5.25 8.13 -11.37
N ARG A 222 -6.56 8.12 -11.06
CA ARG A 222 -7.59 8.75 -11.89
C ARG A 222 -7.33 10.25 -12.10
N GLY A 223 -6.93 10.98 -11.06
CA GLY A 223 -6.63 12.41 -11.15
C GLY A 223 -5.31 12.70 -11.89
N TYR A 224 -4.29 11.88 -11.66
CA TYR A 224 -2.94 12.04 -12.21
C TYR A 224 -2.87 11.68 -13.71
N PHE A 225 -3.55 10.61 -14.13
CA PHE A 225 -3.62 10.19 -15.54
C PHE A 225 -4.81 10.86 -16.26
N ASN A 226 -4.71 12.17 -16.46
CA ASN A 226 -5.75 13.04 -17.00
C ASN A 226 -5.55 13.46 -18.47
N GLY A 227 -4.56 12.90 -19.16
CA GLY A 227 -4.27 13.21 -20.56
C GLY A 227 -5.27 12.61 -21.55
N ALA A 228 -5.07 12.95 -22.83
CA ALA A 228 -5.91 12.53 -23.96
C ALA A 228 -5.63 11.09 -24.45
N HIS A 229 -4.59 10.42 -23.93
CA HIS A 229 -4.25 9.05 -24.33
C HIS A 229 -5.38 8.07 -23.97
N ALA A 230 -5.68 7.12 -24.85
CA ALA A 230 -6.78 6.17 -24.66
C ALA A 230 -6.65 5.37 -23.35
N ASP A 231 -5.46 4.87 -23.03
CA ASP A 231 -5.21 4.18 -21.76
C ASP A 231 -5.43 5.06 -20.53
N GLU A 232 -5.16 6.38 -20.60
CA GLU A 232 -5.45 7.28 -19.48
C GLU A 232 -6.96 7.49 -19.32
N ALA A 233 -7.71 7.56 -20.43
CA ALA A 233 -9.17 7.53 -20.37
C ALA A 233 -9.70 6.22 -19.75
N ALA A 234 -9.11 5.08 -20.10
CA ALA A 234 -9.44 3.79 -19.52
C ALA A 234 -9.11 3.71 -18.02
N ILE A 235 -7.97 4.25 -17.58
CA ILE A 235 -7.61 4.36 -16.16
C ILE A 235 -8.69 5.12 -15.40
N ARG A 236 -9.13 6.28 -15.92
CA ARG A 236 -10.15 7.10 -15.27
C ARG A 236 -11.50 6.40 -15.16
N GLU A 237 -11.89 5.71 -16.23
CA GLU A 237 -13.14 4.95 -16.29
C GLU A 237 -13.12 3.78 -15.31
N ILE A 238 -12.11 2.92 -15.37
CA ILE A 238 -12.02 1.72 -14.54
C ILE A 238 -11.90 2.09 -13.06
N ALA A 239 -11.05 3.07 -12.71
CA ALA A 239 -10.93 3.54 -11.33
C ALA A 239 -12.27 4.06 -10.78
N SER A 240 -13.02 4.83 -11.59
CA SER A 240 -14.35 5.32 -11.19
C SER A 240 -15.33 4.18 -10.98
N ARG A 241 -15.34 3.18 -11.87
CA ARG A 241 -16.20 2.00 -11.72
C ARG A 241 -15.87 1.19 -10.47
N ILE A 242 -14.59 1.00 -10.16
CA ILE A 242 -14.18 0.29 -8.93
C ILE A 242 -14.66 1.05 -7.70
N CYS A 243 -14.41 2.37 -7.63
CA CYS A 243 -14.81 3.20 -6.50
C CYS A 243 -16.33 3.21 -6.30
N ASN A 244 -17.09 3.29 -7.39
CA ASN A 244 -18.56 3.34 -7.35
C ASN A 244 -19.21 1.97 -7.07
N ARG A 245 -18.44 0.86 -7.12
CA ARG A 245 -18.94 -0.50 -6.83
C ARG A 245 -18.99 -0.81 -5.34
N VAL A 246 -18.35 0.01 -4.50
CA VAL A 246 -18.19 -0.24 -3.06
C VAL A 246 -19.51 0.00 -2.35
N ASP A 247 -20.06 -1.06 -1.76
CA ASP A 247 -21.28 -0.99 -0.95
C ASP A 247 -20.91 -0.57 0.48
N TRP A 248 -20.87 0.75 0.71
CA TRP A 248 -20.44 1.32 1.99
C TRP A 248 -21.39 0.97 3.14
N ASN A 249 -22.70 1.03 2.88
CA ASN A 249 -23.72 0.70 3.86
C ASN A 249 -23.72 -0.78 4.25
N TRP A 250 -23.35 -1.70 3.35
CA TRP A 250 -23.16 -3.10 3.74
C TRP A 250 -22.07 -3.29 4.80
N MET A 251 -20.97 -2.53 4.72
CA MET A 251 -19.84 -2.63 5.65
C MET A 251 -20.12 -2.01 7.03
N THR A 252 -21.26 -1.33 7.23
CA THR A 252 -21.70 -0.95 8.58
C THR A 252 -22.37 -2.11 9.32
N ASN A 253 -22.69 -3.21 8.61
CA ASN A 253 -23.44 -4.35 9.12
C ASN A 253 -24.76 -3.93 9.83
N PRO A 254 -25.73 -3.35 9.10
CA PRO A 254 -26.93 -2.75 9.70
C PRO A 254 -27.90 -3.77 10.35
N MET A 255 -27.70 -5.06 10.13
CA MET A 255 -28.58 -6.15 10.60
C MET A 255 -28.30 -6.60 12.05
N ARG A 256 -27.45 -5.89 12.80
CA ARG A 256 -27.33 -6.07 14.26
C ARG A 256 -28.32 -5.11 14.93
N PRO A 257 -29.36 -5.57 15.67
CA PRO A 257 -30.44 -4.71 16.14
C PRO A 257 -29.94 -3.53 16.98
N LEU A 258 -30.43 -2.33 16.66
CA LEU A 258 -30.34 -1.15 17.51
C LEU A 258 -31.08 -1.45 18.82
N THR A 259 -30.41 -1.35 19.97
CA THR A 259 -31.14 -1.17 21.24
C THR A 259 -31.71 0.25 21.28
N PRO A 260 -32.99 0.46 21.62
CA PRO A 260 -33.60 1.79 21.59
C PRO A 260 -32.90 2.75 22.57
N ALA A 261 -32.65 3.98 22.13
CA ALA A 261 -32.15 5.07 22.97
C ALA A 261 -33.20 5.44 24.05
N LEU A 262 -32.73 5.71 25.27
CA LEU A 262 -33.56 6.18 26.37
C LEU A 262 -34.17 7.58 26.06
N SER A 263 -35.42 7.75 26.48
CA SER A 263 -36.23 8.97 26.41
C SER A 263 -35.59 10.15 27.18
N PRO A 264 -35.85 11.43 26.82
CA PRO A 264 -35.15 12.61 27.36
C PRO A 264 -35.55 13.05 28.78
N SER A 265 -36.19 12.20 29.58
CA SER A 265 -36.60 12.53 30.94
C SER A 265 -36.07 11.47 31.88
N ASP A 266 -34.94 11.76 32.53
CA ASP A 266 -34.74 11.56 33.98
C ASP A 266 -33.30 11.90 34.33
N GLY A 267 -33.15 12.84 35.27
CA GLY A 267 -31.86 13.28 35.80
C GLY A 267 -31.12 12.18 36.54
N GLU A 268 -29.81 12.39 36.64
CA GLU A 268 -28.88 11.76 37.58
C GLU A 268 -29.33 10.42 38.18
N ARG A 269 -29.02 9.33 37.49
CA ARG A 269 -28.78 8.03 38.14
C ARG A 269 -27.77 7.23 37.34
N VAL A 270 -26.67 6.90 38.00
CA VAL A 270 -25.67 5.93 37.54
C VAL A 270 -26.39 4.60 37.29
N VAL A 271 -26.48 4.20 36.02
CA VAL A 271 -27.01 2.89 35.62
C VAL A 271 -25.88 1.85 35.68
N PRO A 272 -26.10 0.64 36.22
CA PRO A 272 -25.05 -0.37 36.32
C PRO A 272 -24.64 -0.86 34.93
N GLN A 273 -23.35 -1.22 34.77
CA GLN A 273 -22.86 -1.98 33.62
C GLN A 273 -23.80 -3.17 33.35
N SER A 274 -24.35 -3.24 32.13
CA SER A 274 -25.06 -4.43 31.68
C SER A 274 -24.10 -5.61 31.67
N ARG A 275 -24.58 -6.76 32.14
CA ARG A 275 -23.80 -8.02 32.25
C ARG A 275 -23.27 -8.57 30.91
N ASP A 276 -23.59 -7.93 29.78
CA ASP A 276 -23.21 -8.35 28.43
C ASP A 276 -22.47 -7.29 27.59
N GLY A 277 -22.10 -6.12 28.13
CA GLY A 277 -21.09 -5.24 27.54
C GLY A 277 -21.37 -4.62 26.15
N VAL A 278 -22.63 -4.45 25.72
CA VAL A 278 -22.96 -3.86 24.40
C VAL A 278 -23.27 -2.35 24.52
N ARG A 279 -22.61 -1.51 23.70
CA ARG A 279 -22.86 -0.06 23.57
C ARG A 279 -23.86 0.21 22.42
N ALA A 280 -24.75 1.20 22.58
CA ALA A 280 -25.70 1.64 21.55
C ALA A 280 -24.99 2.26 20.32
N ASN A 281 -25.61 2.16 19.13
CA ASN A 281 -25.16 2.65 17.80
C ASN A 281 -24.18 1.81 16.95
N GLU A 282 -24.25 0.48 17.01
CA GLU A 282 -23.36 -0.38 16.20
C GLU A 282 -23.57 -0.30 14.67
N GLY A 283 -24.74 0.15 14.18
CA GLY A 283 -25.03 0.34 12.75
C GLY A 283 -24.54 1.66 12.13
N ALA A 284 -23.88 2.51 12.92
CA ALA A 284 -23.33 3.79 12.48
C ALA A 284 -21.78 3.78 12.41
N SER A 285 -21.13 2.62 12.46
CA SER A 285 -19.67 2.53 12.30
C SER A 285 -19.31 1.41 11.35
N LEU A 286 -18.22 1.57 10.61
CA LEU A 286 -17.71 0.54 9.73
C LEU A 286 -17.10 -0.62 10.54
N THR A 287 -17.41 -1.84 10.12
CA THR A 287 -16.73 -3.03 10.64
C THR A 287 -15.30 -3.08 10.11
N MET A 288 -14.37 -3.67 10.87
CA MET A 288 -12.99 -3.82 10.38
C MET A 288 -12.89 -4.75 9.16
N GLY A 289 -13.78 -5.73 9.04
CA GLY A 289 -13.79 -6.63 7.90
C GLY A 289 -14.84 -7.72 7.95
N TRP A 290 -14.78 -8.62 6.98
CA TRP A 290 -15.73 -9.71 6.79
C TRP A 290 -15.05 -10.97 6.24
N TYR A 291 -15.53 -12.13 6.65
CA TYR A 291 -15.13 -13.43 6.12
C TYR A 291 -16.33 -14.15 5.47
N PRO A 292 -16.14 -14.83 4.33
CA PRO A 292 -17.18 -15.66 3.73
C PRO A 292 -17.59 -16.83 4.63
N GLU A 293 -16.70 -17.31 5.49
CA GLU A 293 -16.98 -18.43 6.40
C GLU A 293 -17.75 -18.04 7.66
N SER A 294 -17.60 -16.80 8.13
CA SER A 294 -18.04 -16.41 9.49
C SER A 294 -18.73 -15.05 9.58
N GLY A 295 -18.85 -14.32 8.48
CA GLY A 295 -19.48 -13.01 8.43
C GLY A 295 -18.57 -11.89 8.94
N PHE A 296 -19.18 -10.82 9.46
CA PHE A 296 -18.46 -9.62 9.87
C PHE A 296 -17.62 -9.83 11.13
N ILE A 297 -16.38 -9.32 11.12
CA ILE A 297 -15.48 -9.24 12.27
C ILE A 297 -16.10 -8.32 13.31
N LYS A 298 -16.10 -8.71 14.60
CA LYS A 298 -16.75 -7.95 15.70
C LYS A 298 -16.21 -6.53 15.89
N SER A 299 -14.91 -6.33 15.64
CA SER A 299 -14.25 -5.04 15.82
C SER A 299 -14.80 -3.95 14.88
N ARG A 300 -14.84 -2.72 15.38
CA ARG A 300 -15.37 -1.54 14.69
C ARG A 300 -14.32 -0.44 14.68
N TRP A 301 -14.32 0.37 13.62
CA TRP A 301 -13.52 1.57 13.58
C TRP A 301 -14.18 2.67 14.39
N ILE A 302 -13.65 2.95 15.58
CA ILE A 302 -14.10 3.99 16.49
C ILE A 302 -12.86 4.64 17.14
N GLY A 303 -12.87 5.95 17.28
CA GLY A 303 -11.77 6.75 17.78
C GLY A 303 -10.75 7.11 16.71
N TYR A 304 -9.84 8.02 17.04
CA TYR A 304 -8.78 8.43 16.14
C TYR A 304 -7.81 7.26 15.92
N ASN A 305 -7.68 6.87 14.66
CA ASN A 305 -6.89 5.74 14.15
C ASN A 305 -6.70 5.92 12.64
N GLU A 306 -6.12 4.94 11.97
CA GLU A 306 -5.83 4.98 10.54
C GLU A 306 -7.08 5.09 9.63
N ALA A 307 -8.29 4.86 10.16
CA ALA A 307 -9.52 4.79 9.38
C ALA A 307 -10.17 6.14 9.04
N MET A 308 -9.53 7.26 9.35
CA MET A 308 -10.08 8.59 9.01
C MET A 308 -10.40 8.72 7.51
N LEU A 309 -9.44 8.39 6.64
CA LEU A 309 -9.62 8.35 5.19
C LEU A 309 -10.76 7.43 4.75
N LEU A 310 -10.92 6.28 5.41
CA LEU A 310 -11.97 5.32 5.09
C LEU A 310 -13.37 5.94 5.26
N TYR A 311 -13.60 6.66 6.36
CA TYR A 311 -14.87 7.35 6.58
C TYR A 311 -15.07 8.50 5.59
N LEU A 312 -14.03 9.29 5.31
CA LEU A 312 -14.11 10.40 4.35
C LEU A 312 -14.45 9.91 2.93
N LEU A 313 -13.85 8.79 2.50
CA LEU A 313 -14.18 8.15 1.24
C LEU A 313 -15.65 7.67 1.21
N GLY A 314 -16.12 7.04 2.29
CA GLY A 314 -17.50 6.57 2.37
C GLY A 314 -18.53 7.69 2.43
N LEU A 315 -18.22 8.81 3.09
CA LEU A 315 -19.07 10.01 3.13
C LEU A 315 -19.09 10.74 1.79
N GLY A 316 -17.97 10.73 1.07
CA GLY A 316 -17.83 11.36 -0.25
C GLY A 316 -18.22 10.46 -1.43
N ALA A 317 -18.71 9.24 -1.17
CA ALA A 317 -19.08 8.31 -2.22
C ALA A 317 -20.28 8.85 -3.03
N PRO A 318 -20.28 8.72 -4.38
CA PRO A 318 -21.37 9.26 -5.21
C PRO A 318 -22.64 8.40 -5.16
N ALA A 319 -22.53 7.15 -4.72
CA ALA A 319 -23.63 6.21 -4.55
C ALA A 319 -23.43 5.44 -3.23
N ASP A 320 -24.53 5.05 -2.59
CA ASP A 320 -24.54 4.31 -1.33
C ASP A 320 -23.68 4.93 -0.22
N ALA A 321 -23.55 6.27 -0.23
CA ALA A 321 -22.73 7.00 0.73
C ALA A 321 -23.11 6.71 2.19
N LEU A 322 -22.12 6.79 3.06
CA LEU A 322 -22.34 6.71 4.50
C LEU A 322 -23.17 7.92 4.97
N ALA A 323 -24.08 7.68 5.90
CA ALA A 323 -24.78 8.76 6.57
C ALA A 323 -23.80 9.62 7.39
N PRO A 324 -24.00 10.95 7.52
CA PRO A 324 -23.16 11.83 8.34
C PRO A 324 -23.04 11.40 9.81
N ALA A 325 -24.02 10.65 10.32
CA ALA A 325 -23.96 10.05 11.66
C ALA A 325 -22.76 9.09 11.84
N CYS A 326 -22.25 8.52 10.76
CA CYS A 326 -21.10 7.62 10.81
C CYS A 326 -19.82 8.33 11.22
N TRP A 327 -19.62 9.58 10.79
CA TRP A 327 -18.51 10.41 11.26
C TRP A 327 -18.59 10.63 12.77
N ARG A 328 -19.76 11.06 13.27
CA ARG A 328 -19.98 11.29 14.71
C ARG A 328 -19.75 10.03 15.54
N GLN A 329 -20.15 8.86 15.02
CA GLN A 329 -19.91 7.60 15.69
C GLN A 329 -18.42 7.25 15.72
N TRP A 330 -17.69 7.45 14.61
CA TRP A 330 -16.24 7.25 14.58
C TRP A 330 -15.53 8.19 15.58
N THR A 331 -15.83 9.49 15.57
CA THR A 331 -15.19 10.47 16.46
C THR A 331 -15.59 10.33 17.93
N SER A 332 -16.68 9.61 18.24
CA SER A 332 -17.11 9.35 19.63
C SER A 332 -16.06 8.65 20.51
N GLY A 333 -15.09 7.98 19.89
CA GLY A 333 -13.97 7.32 20.58
C GLY A 333 -12.74 8.20 20.81
N TYR A 334 -12.77 9.48 20.42
CA TYR A 334 -11.63 10.38 20.57
C TYR A 334 -11.18 10.50 22.02
N GLN A 335 -9.87 10.47 22.20
CA GLN A 335 -9.22 10.66 23.49
C GLN A 335 -8.24 11.81 23.37
N TRP A 336 -8.43 12.87 24.13
CA TRP A 336 -7.44 13.94 24.22
C TRP A 336 -6.37 13.54 25.23
N LYS A 337 -5.08 13.61 24.84
CA LYS A 337 -3.98 13.40 25.78
C LYS A 337 -2.90 14.45 25.62
N THR A 338 -2.21 14.70 26.72
CA THR A 338 -0.99 15.50 26.75
C THR A 338 0.19 14.59 27.04
N SER A 339 1.20 14.63 26.18
CA SER A 339 2.46 13.90 26.37
C SER A 339 3.61 14.82 25.96
N HIS A 340 4.68 14.86 26.77
CA HIS A 340 5.83 15.72 26.52
C HIS A 340 5.49 17.20 26.25
N GLY A 341 4.45 17.73 26.90
CA GLY A 341 3.99 19.12 26.72
C GLY A 341 3.16 19.39 25.46
N GLN A 342 2.93 18.37 24.62
CA GLN A 342 2.08 18.46 23.43
C GLN A 342 0.74 17.79 23.70
N SER A 343 -0.35 18.42 23.27
CA SER A 343 -1.70 17.88 23.41
C SER A 343 -2.27 17.54 22.04
N PHE A 344 -2.83 16.34 21.91
CA PHE A 344 -3.30 15.83 20.62
C PHE A 344 -4.41 14.79 20.82
N VAL A 345 -5.15 14.52 19.73
CA VAL A 345 -6.07 13.39 19.68
C VAL A 345 -5.25 12.09 19.60
N HIS A 346 -5.42 11.26 20.61
CA HIS A 346 -4.47 10.21 20.93
C HIS A 346 -4.70 8.94 20.12
N PHE A 347 -3.68 8.59 19.33
CA PHE A 347 -3.46 7.26 18.78
C PHE A 347 -1.96 6.94 18.90
N PRO A 348 -1.56 5.89 19.66
CA PRO A 348 -0.14 5.65 19.95
C PRO A 348 0.73 5.38 18.72
N PRO A 349 0.32 4.55 17.73
CA PRO A 349 1.14 4.31 16.55
C PRO A 349 1.19 5.52 15.62
N LEU A 350 2.40 5.96 15.23
CA LEU A 350 2.57 7.14 14.38
C LEU A 350 1.90 7.02 13.01
N PHE A 351 1.80 5.81 12.47
CA PHE A 351 1.24 5.58 11.13
C PHE A 351 -0.23 6.02 11.00
N GLY A 352 -1.01 6.01 12.09
CA GLY A 352 -2.40 6.50 12.06
C GLY A 352 -2.48 8.01 11.79
N HIS A 353 -1.40 8.75 12.10
CA HIS A 353 -1.23 10.16 11.77
C HIS A 353 -0.57 10.37 10.41
N GLN A 354 -0.32 9.31 9.63
CA GLN A 354 0.37 9.41 8.33
C GLN A 354 -0.52 8.92 7.18
N TYR A 355 -1.20 7.78 7.35
CA TYR A 355 -1.87 7.11 6.22
C TYR A 355 -2.93 7.97 5.54
N SER A 356 -3.81 8.60 6.32
CA SER A 356 -4.83 9.49 5.74
C SER A 356 -4.22 10.77 5.16
N HIS A 357 -3.15 11.26 5.77
CA HIS A 357 -2.42 12.47 5.40
C HIS A 357 -1.61 12.31 4.10
N CYS A 358 -1.38 11.08 3.63
CA CYS A 358 -0.76 10.84 2.33
C CYS A 358 -1.60 11.37 1.15
N TRP A 359 -2.92 11.47 1.30
CA TRP A 359 -3.82 11.87 0.21
C TRP A 359 -4.67 13.11 0.52
N ILE A 360 -4.87 13.43 1.80
CA ILE A 360 -5.67 14.57 2.21
C ILE A 360 -4.77 15.51 3.00
N ASP A 361 -4.69 16.75 2.51
CA ASP A 361 -4.05 17.85 3.24
C ASP A 361 -5.03 18.39 4.27
N PHE A 362 -4.81 18.05 5.54
CA PHE A 362 -5.67 18.46 6.65
C PHE A 362 -5.30 19.82 7.25
N ARG A 363 -4.30 20.53 6.71
CA ARG A 363 -3.93 21.86 7.22
C ARG A 363 -5.12 22.82 7.13
N GLY A 364 -5.51 23.39 8.25
CA GLY A 364 -6.69 24.25 8.37
C GLY A 364 -8.03 23.51 8.28
N ILE A 365 -8.04 22.18 8.31
CA ILE A 365 -9.25 21.34 8.31
C ILE A 365 -9.39 20.70 9.69
N ALA A 366 -10.53 20.92 10.32
CA ALA A 366 -10.88 20.32 11.61
C ALA A 366 -12.37 19.94 11.61
N ASP A 367 -12.70 18.93 12.40
CA ASP A 367 -14.09 18.70 12.80
C ASP A 367 -14.39 19.46 14.10
N ASP A 368 -15.64 19.42 14.56
CA ASP A 368 -16.09 20.15 15.76
C ASP A 368 -15.20 19.85 16.99
N TYR A 369 -14.78 18.59 17.16
CA TYR A 369 -13.94 18.21 18.28
C TYR A 369 -12.57 18.89 18.24
N MET A 370 -11.89 18.88 17.09
CA MET A 370 -10.57 19.50 16.95
C MET A 370 -10.67 21.03 16.96
N HIS A 371 -11.73 21.59 16.37
CA HIS A 371 -12.03 23.03 16.46
C HIS A 371 -12.16 23.50 17.92
N ASP A 372 -12.85 22.75 18.77
CA ASP A 372 -12.97 23.05 20.20
C ASP A 372 -11.61 23.01 20.95
N LYS A 373 -10.60 22.34 20.38
CA LYS A 373 -9.22 22.32 20.92
C LYS A 373 -8.34 23.42 20.34
N GLY A 374 -8.81 24.14 19.32
CA GLY A 374 -8.07 25.20 18.65
C GLY A 374 -6.90 24.69 17.80
N VAL A 375 -6.96 23.44 17.33
CA VAL A 375 -5.95 22.83 16.45
C VAL A 375 -6.61 22.08 15.29
N ASP A 376 -5.86 21.87 14.20
CA ASP A 376 -6.19 20.95 13.12
C ASP A 376 -5.55 19.56 13.35
N TYR A 377 -5.66 18.68 12.36
CA TYR A 377 -5.13 17.30 12.40
C TYR A 377 -3.66 17.19 12.01
#